data_AF-A0AAU0RGK3-F1
#
_entry.id   AF-A0AAU0RGK3-F1
#
_cell.length_a   1.000
_cell.length_b   1.000
_cell.length_c   1.000
_cell.angle_alpha   90.00
_cell.angle_beta   90.00
_cell.angle_gamma   90.00
#
_symmetry.space_group_name_H-M   'P 1'
#
loop_
_entity.id
_entity.type
_entity.pdbx_description
1 polymer ?
#
loop_
_entity_poly.entity_id
_entity_poly.type
_entity_poly.pdbx_seq_one_letter_code
_entity_poly.pdbx_strand_id
1 'polypeptide(L)'
;MRIIRYYWPAILWILLVLYLCTIPGDKIPKDPFYEKIHMDKIVHLGLFGCTVLLLCIGYYRSKGHISALTLTLFWFTAAAYGLAIEFIQKYWAVDRSFDMIDAVADSIGAMCGIIAFLFIRKWWLKKQ
;
A
#
# COMPACT_ATOMS: atom_id res chain seq x y z
N MET A 1 -22.70 9.18 -10.23
CA MET A 1 -21.54 8.48 -9.62
C MET A 1 -20.27 9.37 -9.57
N ARG A 2 -20.34 10.61 -9.03
CA ARG A 2 -19.23 11.59 -9.11
C ARG A 2 -18.08 11.37 -8.10
N ILE A 3 -18.26 10.52 -7.09
CA ILE A 3 -17.31 10.29 -6.00
C ILE A 3 -16.29 9.21 -6.36
N ILE A 4 -16.74 8.11 -6.97
CA ILE A 4 -15.90 6.94 -7.32
C ILE A 4 -14.74 7.30 -8.25
N ARG A 5 -14.91 8.29 -9.13
CA ARG A 5 -13.87 8.70 -10.09
C ARG A 5 -12.54 9.08 -9.42
N TYR A 6 -12.58 9.60 -8.20
CA TYR A 6 -11.37 10.01 -7.48
C TYR A 6 -10.63 8.83 -6.84
N TYR A 7 -11.30 7.68 -6.69
CA TYR A 7 -10.73 6.46 -6.10
C TYR A 7 -10.19 5.49 -7.16
N TRP A 8 -10.44 5.73 -8.45
CA TRP A 8 -9.97 4.86 -9.53
C TRP A 8 -8.46 4.58 -9.49
N PRO A 9 -7.59 5.58 -9.27
CA PRO A 9 -6.17 5.32 -9.11
C PRO A 9 -5.86 4.38 -7.94
N ALA A 10 -6.52 4.56 -6.80
CA ALA A 10 -6.32 3.72 -5.62
C ALA A 10 -6.81 2.29 -5.85
N ILE A 11 -7.96 2.12 -6.50
CA ILE A 11 -8.54 0.80 -6.79
C ILE A 11 -7.65 0.01 -7.75
N LEU A 12 -7.20 0.64 -8.84
CA LEU A 12 -6.27 0.01 -9.78
C LEU A 12 -4.95 -0.36 -9.10
N TRP A 13 -4.46 0.50 -8.21
CA TRP A 13 -3.24 0.22 -7.45
C TRP A 13 -3.42 -0.94 -6.46
N ILE A 14 -4.54 -1.00 -5.73
CA ILE A 14 -4.83 -2.10 -4.80
C ILE A 14 -4.87 -3.44 -5.54
N LEU A 15 -5.51 -3.48 -6.70
CA LEU A 15 -5.54 -4.69 -7.55
C LEU A 15 -4.13 -5.06 -8.06
N LEU A 16 -3.32 -4.07 -8.42
CA LEU A 16 -1.92 -4.29 -8.79
C LEU A 16 -1.11 -4.86 -7.62
N VAL A 17 -1.28 -4.32 -6.40
CA VAL A 17 -0.62 -4.84 -5.19
C VAL A 17 -1.02 -6.29 -4.95
N LEU A 18 -2.31 -6.62 -5.03
CA LEU A 18 -2.78 -8.00 -4.87
C LEU A 18 -2.07 -8.92 -5.87
N TYR A 19 -2.06 -8.54 -7.13
CA TYR A 19 -1.42 -9.31 -8.18
C TYR A 19 0.08 -9.49 -7.92
N LEU A 20 0.82 -8.40 -7.68
CA LEU A 20 2.28 -8.43 -7.49
C LEU A 20 2.70 -9.21 -6.25
N CYS A 21 1.95 -9.13 -5.16
CA CYS A 21 2.26 -9.89 -3.96
C CYS A 21 1.87 -11.38 -4.08
N THR A 22 1.01 -11.77 -5.03
CA THR A 22 0.54 -13.16 -5.18
C THR A 22 1.06 -13.88 -6.42
N ILE A 23 1.86 -13.22 -7.28
CA ILE A 23 2.56 -13.92 -8.37
C ILE A 23 3.47 -15.02 -7.78
N PRO A 24 3.62 -16.17 -8.48
CA PRO A 24 4.52 -17.24 -8.08
C PRO A 24 5.93 -16.76 -7.75
N GLY A 25 6.51 -17.24 -6.64
CA GLY A 25 7.80 -16.76 -6.14
C GLY A 25 8.99 -17.14 -7.03
N ASP A 26 8.86 -18.20 -7.83
CA ASP A 26 9.84 -18.62 -8.83
C ASP A 26 10.04 -17.60 -9.96
N LYS A 27 9.05 -16.72 -10.20
CA LYS A 27 9.13 -15.62 -11.17
C LYS A 27 9.85 -14.38 -10.64
N ILE A 28 10.18 -14.33 -9.35
CA ILE A 28 10.92 -13.22 -8.75
C ILE A 28 12.42 -13.43 -8.99
N PRO A 29 13.15 -12.42 -9.51
CA PRO A 29 14.58 -12.51 -9.67
C PRO A 29 15.29 -12.80 -8.34
N LYS A 30 16.03 -13.92 -8.30
CA LYS A 30 16.86 -14.32 -7.16
C LYS A 30 18.27 -13.75 -7.35
N ASP A 31 18.42 -12.47 -7.06
CA ASP A 31 19.73 -11.81 -7.03
C ASP A 31 20.23 -11.75 -5.57
N PRO A 32 21.42 -12.28 -5.26
CA PRO A 32 22.00 -12.23 -3.90
C PRO A 32 22.09 -10.81 -3.32
N PHE A 33 22.25 -9.80 -4.17
CA PHE A 33 22.24 -8.40 -3.75
C PHE A 33 20.86 -7.98 -3.23
N TYR A 34 19.78 -8.38 -3.90
CA TYR A 34 18.41 -8.07 -3.48
C TYR A 34 18.03 -8.77 -2.18
N GLU A 35 18.48 -10.00 -1.98
CA GLU A 35 18.30 -10.71 -0.71
C GLU A 35 19.03 -9.99 0.44
N LYS A 36 20.26 -9.53 0.21
CA LYS A 36 21.08 -8.84 1.20
C LYS A 36 20.46 -7.52 1.69
N ILE A 37 19.82 -6.77 0.80
CA ILE A 37 19.15 -5.51 1.15
C ILE A 37 17.69 -5.69 1.56
N HIS A 38 17.19 -6.93 1.57
CA HIS A 38 15.78 -7.23 1.75
C HIS A 38 14.87 -6.38 0.86
N MET A 39 15.13 -6.45 -0.45
CA MET A 39 14.42 -5.66 -1.47
C MET A 39 12.90 -5.90 -1.43
N ASP A 40 12.47 -7.12 -1.12
CA ASP A 40 11.09 -7.50 -0.83
C ASP A 40 10.41 -6.52 0.13
N LYS A 41 11.03 -6.25 1.27
CA LYS A 41 10.48 -5.38 2.33
C LYS A 41 10.39 -3.93 1.88
N ILE A 42 11.36 -3.48 1.08
CA ILE A 42 11.36 -2.12 0.51
C ILE A 42 10.22 -1.98 -0.50
N VAL A 43 9.99 -3.00 -1.33
CA VAL A 43 8.88 -3.05 -2.28
C VAL A 43 7.55 -3.01 -1.54
N HIS A 44 7.37 -3.82 -0.50
CA HIS A 44 6.18 -3.81 0.36
C HIS A 44 5.91 -2.42 0.96
N LEU A 45 6.94 -1.77 1.55
CA LEU A 45 6.84 -0.41 2.06
C LEU A 45 6.34 0.57 0.98
N GLY A 46 6.90 0.50 -0.22
CA GLY A 46 6.50 1.34 -1.36
C GLY A 46 5.07 1.07 -1.84
N LEU A 47 4.69 -0.20 -2.00
CA LEU A 47 3.38 -0.62 -2.47
C LEU A 47 2.25 -0.16 -1.55
N PHE A 48 2.41 -0.37 -0.24
CA PHE A 48 1.40 0.01 0.75
C PHE A 48 1.42 1.51 1.06
N GLY A 49 2.58 2.16 0.99
CA GLY A 49 2.66 3.62 1.07
C GLY A 49 1.96 4.31 -0.09
N CYS A 50 2.15 3.84 -1.32
CA CYS A 50 1.39 4.33 -2.47
C CYS A 50 -0.10 4.05 -2.34
N THR A 51 -0.49 2.89 -1.81
CA THR A 51 -1.90 2.55 -1.56
C THR A 51 -2.57 3.58 -0.66
N VAL A 52 -2.01 3.86 0.52
CA VAL A 52 -2.58 4.82 1.47
C VAL A 52 -2.51 6.25 0.93
N LEU A 53 -1.44 6.62 0.25
CA LEU A 53 -1.32 7.93 -0.40
C LEU A 53 -2.46 8.16 -1.40
N LEU A 54 -2.72 7.20 -2.28
CA LEU A 54 -3.78 7.30 -3.30
C LEU A 54 -5.18 7.32 -2.67
N LEU A 55 -5.42 6.53 -1.61
CA LEU A 55 -6.67 6.58 -0.85
C LEU A 55 -6.89 7.95 -0.21
N CYS A 56 -5.85 8.52 0.41
CA CYS A 56 -5.91 9.86 1.00
C CYS A 56 -6.20 10.94 -0.04
N ILE A 57 -5.50 10.91 -1.20
CA ILE A 57 -5.74 11.84 -2.30
C ILE A 57 -7.17 11.71 -2.82
N GLY A 58 -7.64 10.49 -3.08
CA GLY A 58 -8.99 10.24 -3.58
C GLY A 58 -10.07 10.75 -2.62
N TYR A 59 -9.92 10.47 -1.33
CA TYR A 59 -10.82 10.95 -0.27
C TYR A 59 -10.79 12.48 -0.17
N TYR A 60 -9.61 13.08 -0.10
CA TYR A 60 -9.46 14.52 0.01
C TYR A 60 -10.06 15.25 -1.20
N ARG A 61 -9.85 14.78 -2.43
CA ARG A 61 -10.46 15.39 -3.63
C ARG A 61 -11.98 15.21 -3.68
N SER A 62 -12.50 14.16 -3.04
CA SER A 62 -13.95 13.96 -2.95
C SER A 62 -14.63 14.79 -1.86
N LYS A 63 -13.96 15.07 -0.74
CA LYS A 63 -14.57 15.68 0.45
C LYS A 63 -14.01 17.06 0.83
N GLY A 64 -12.86 17.45 0.28
CA GLY A 64 -12.16 18.71 0.58
C GLY A 64 -11.41 18.73 1.92
N HIS A 65 -11.66 17.74 2.79
CA HIS A 65 -10.99 17.58 4.08
C HIS A 65 -10.78 16.10 4.40
N ILE A 66 -9.90 15.83 5.37
CA ILE A 66 -9.65 14.49 5.90
C ILE A 66 -9.31 14.60 7.38
N SER A 67 -10.01 13.82 8.21
CA SER A 67 -9.82 13.82 9.67
C SER A 67 -8.70 12.85 10.07
N ALA A 68 -8.19 13.01 11.30
CA ALA A 68 -7.23 12.05 11.86
C ALA A 68 -7.82 10.63 11.91
N LEU A 69 -9.11 10.49 12.26
CA LEU A 69 -9.80 9.21 12.26
C LEU A 69 -9.78 8.54 10.88
N THR A 70 -10.06 9.29 9.80
CA THR A 70 -10.01 8.73 8.43
C THR A 70 -8.60 8.28 8.06
N LEU A 71 -7.56 9.02 8.45
CA LEU A 71 -6.17 8.61 8.24
C LEU A 71 -5.85 7.32 8.99
N THR A 72 -6.24 7.22 10.26
CA THR A 72 -6.07 6.01 11.07
C THR A 72 -6.80 4.81 10.46
N LEU A 73 -8.02 5.01 9.97
CA LEU A 73 -8.78 3.95 9.29
C LEU A 73 -8.07 3.47 8.02
N PHE A 74 -7.55 4.37 7.18
CA PHE A 74 -6.81 3.96 5.98
C PHE A 74 -5.53 3.21 6.31
N TRP A 75 -4.78 3.64 7.33
CA TRP A 75 -3.63 2.89 7.81
C TRP A 75 -4.02 1.50 8.29
N PHE A 76 -5.04 1.40 9.15
CA PHE A 76 -5.50 0.12 9.69
C PHE A 76 -6.01 -0.81 8.60
N THR A 77 -6.80 -0.30 7.64
CA THR A 77 -7.29 -1.09 6.50
C THR A 77 -6.14 -1.56 5.61
N ALA A 78 -5.12 -0.74 5.36
CA ALA A 78 -3.95 -1.13 4.58
C ALA A 78 -3.11 -2.20 5.31
N ALA A 79 -2.91 -2.06 6.62
CA ALA A 79 -2.20 -3.06 7.43
C ALA A 79 -2.97 -4.40 7.48
N ALA A 80 -4.29 -4.35 7.68
CA ALA A 80 -5.13 -5.55 7.64
C ALA A 80 -5.14 -6.20 6.25
N TYR A 81 -5.11 -5.40 5.18
CA TYR A 81 -5.01 -5.88 3.80
C TYR A 81 -3.66 -6.57 3.53
N GLY A 82 -2.55 -6.01 4.00
CA GLY A 82 -1.23 -6.63 3.90
C GLY A 82 -1.16 -7.95 4.63
N LEU A 83 -1.63 -7.99 5.88
CA LEU A 83 -1.72 -9.23 6.65
C LEU A 83 -2.62 -10.28 5.97
N ALA A 84 -3.72 -9.86 5.34
CA ALA A 84 -4.57 -10.78 4.56
C ALA A 84 -3.83 -11.34 3.33
N ILE A 85 -3.02 -10.52 2.65
CA ILE A 85 -2.15 -10.97 1.55
C ILE A 85 -1.14 -12.01 2.03
N GLU A 86 -0.51 -11.82 3.19
CA GLU A 86 0.41 -12.81 3.78
C GLU A 86 -0.28 -14.17 3.99
N PHE A 87 -1.52 -14.16 4.51
CA PHE A 87 -2.30 -15.39 4.61
C PHE A 87 -2.65 -15.99 3.24
N ILE A 88 -2.93 -15.14 2.24
CA ILE A 88 -3.17 -15.60 0.88
C ILE A 88 -1.92 -16.27 0.31
N GLN A 89 -0.75 -15.68 0.53
CA GLN A 89 0.52 -16.24 0.10
C GLN A 89 0.76 -17.61 0.74
N LYS A 90 0.50 -17.72 2.05
CA LYS A 90 0.67 -18.97 2.81
C LYS A 90 -0.17 -20.13 2.28
N TYR A 91 -1.43 -19.87 1.92
CA TYR A 91 -2.40 -20.94 1.64
C TYR A 91 -2.70 -21.13 0.15
N TRP A 92 -2.48 -20.12 -0.69
CA TRP A 92 -2.90 -20.15 -2.10
C TRP A 92 -1.81 -19.75 -3.11
N ALA A 93 -0.76 -19.02 -2.72
CA ALA A 93 0.29 -18.65 -3.67
C ALA A 93 1.41 -19.69 -3.72
N VAL A 94 1.73 -20.14 -4.93
CA VAL A 94 2.79 -21.13 -5.17
C VAL A 94 4.17 -20.47 -4.95
N ASP A 95 5.06 -21.18 -4.25
CA ASP A 95 6.43 -20.75 -3.94
C ASP A 95 6.54 -19.39 -3.23
N ARG A 96 5.50 -19.00 -2.48
CA ARG A 96 5.54 -17.85 -1.57
C ARG A 96 5.55 -18.32 -0.11
N SER A 97 6.32 -17.62 0.70
CA SER A 97 6.38 -17.85 2.15
C SER A 97 5.64 -16.74 2.88
N PHE A 98 4.94 -17.12 3.94
CA PHE A 98 4.42 -16.17 4.92
C PHE A 98 5.58 -15.50 5.66
N ASP A 99 5.64 -14.16 5.67
CA ASP A 99 6.61 -13.38 6.44
C ASP A 99 5.90 -12.28 7.26
N MET A 100 5.97 -12.39 8.58
CA MET A 100 5.41 -11.36 9.46
C MET A 100 6.13 -10.01 9.30
N ILE A 101 7.40 -10.02 8.87
CA ILE A 101 8.16 -8.80 8.62
C ILE A 101 7.61 -8.05 7.39
N ASP A 102 7.07 -8.76 6.40
CA ASP A 102 6.40 -8.12 5.26
C ASP A 102 5.11 -7.42 5.71
N ALA A 103 4.31 -8.04 6.60
CA ALA A 103 3.16 -7.37 7.21
C ALA A 103 3.54 -6.13 8.03
N VAL A 104 4.71 -6.13 8.68
CA VAL A 104 5.25 -4.94 9.37
C VAL A 104 5.68 -3.89 8.35
N ALA A 105 6.36 -4.28 7.27
CA ALA A 105 6.77 -3.38 6.20
C ALA A 105 5.56 -2.71 5.52
N ASP A 106 4.47 -3.44 5.30
CA ASP A 106 3.20 -2.93 4.79
C ASP A 106 2.61 -1.85 5.69
N SER A 107 2.58 -2.11 7.00
CA SER A 107 2.07 -1.17 8.01
C SER A 107 2.93 0.09 8.12
N ILE A 108 4.26 -0.03 8.05
CA ILE A 108 5.18 1.11 8.00
C ILE A 108 4.99 1.89 6.71
N GLY A 109 4.89 1.19 5.57
CA GLY A 109 4.60 1.77 4.27
C GLY A 109 3.33 2.60 4.30
N ALA A 110 2.24 2.04 4.82
CA ALA A 110 0.96 2.73 5.03
C ALA A 110 1.13 4.04 5.83
N MET A 111 1.93 4.02 6.90
CA MET A 111 2.24 5.23 7.68
C MET A 111 3.04 6.25 6.87
N CYS A 112 4.05 5.82 6.12
CA CYS A 112 4.80 6.67 5.19
C CYS A 112 3.89 7.31 4.13
N GLY A 113 2.87 6.58 3.65
CA GLY A 113 1.86 7.09 2.74
C GLY A 113 1.04 8.24 3.33
N ILE A 114 0.67 8.17 4.61
CA ILE A 114 0.01 9.27 5.34
C ILE A 114 0.94 10.48 5.42
N ILE A 115 2.19 10.26 5.82
CA ILE A 115 3.18 11.33 5.95
C ILE A 115 3.37 12.03 4.60
N ALA A 116 3.57 11.28 3.52
CA ALA A 116 3.68 11.78 2.16
C ALA A 116 2.43 12.60 1.76
N PHE A 117 1.24 12.09 2.05
CA PHE A 117 0.00 12.82 1.79
C PHE A 117 -0.07 14.16 2.55
N LEU A 118 0.33 14.20 3.83
CA LEU A 118 0.32 15.43 4.62
C LEU A 118 1.27 16.49 4.05
N PHE A 119 2.44 16.08 3.55
CA PHE A 119 3.34 16.96 2.80
C PHE A 119 2.67 17.44 1.49
N ILE A 120 2.21 16.54 0.62
CA ILE A 120 1.57 16.90 -0.65
C ILE A 120 0.37 17.83 -0.45
N ARG A 121 -0.44 17.58 0.58
CA ARG A 121 -1.58 18.44 0.94
C ARG A 121 -1.13 19.85 1.31
N LYS A 122 -0.07 19.98 2.10
CA LYS A 122 0.47 21.27 2.54
C LYS A 122 1.03 22.09 1.38
N TRP A 123 1.77 21.46 0.47
CA TRP A 123 2.52 22.16 -0.58
C TRP A 123 1.77 22.32 -1.91
N TRP A 124 0.86 21.40 -2.23
CA TRP A 124 0.29 21.28 -3.57
C TRP A 124 -1.23 21.43 -3.60
N LEU A 125 -1.96 20.72 -2.74
CA LEU A 125 -3.43 20.68 -2.81
C LEU A 125 -4.12 21.90 -2.16
N LYS A 126 -3.48 22.62 -1.25
CA LYS A 126 -4.01 23.87 -0.67
C LYS A 126 -3.85 25.11 -1.56
N LYS A 127 -3.07 25.02 -2.64
CA LYS A 127 -2.81 26.13 -3.56
C LYS A 127 -3.82 26.22 -4.73
N GLN A 128 -4.72 25.25 -4.85
CA GLN A 128 -5.83 25.23 -5.82
C GLN A 128 -7.14 25.59 -5.12
#